data_AF-A0A7S2NRG1-F1
#
_entry.id   AF-A0A7S2NRG1-F1
#
_cell.length_a   1.000
_cell.length_b   1.000
_cell.length_c   1.000
_cell.angle_alpha   90.00
_cell.angle_beta   90.00
_cell.angle_gamma   90.00
#
_symmetry.space_group_name_H-M   'P 1'
#
loop_
_entity.id
_entity.type
_entity.pdbx_description
1 polymer ?
#
loop_
_entity_poly.entity_id
_entity_poly.type
_entity_poly.pdbx_seq_one_letter_code
_entity_poly.pdbx_strand_id
1 'polypeptide(L)'
;AVLGRKVCITFRNPLAGALTVLLPCVMGALLGSVFQGIGGKLFIQQVPFFFILVTGSCFQSMGNMAEMVEERTYMKYETSEALYSEAVLALVNFCVDVPLALAGASAQILIAFAFSGYPLSLLPTIFGWTLLVFFVYDSLFACVAAFAPDAQL
;
A
#
# COMPACT_ATOMS: atom_id res chain seq x y z
N ALA A 1 -4.34 24.13 6.17
CA ALA A 1 -3.31 24.09 7.25
C ALA A 1 -2.93 22.66 7.61
N VAL A 2 -3.89 21.79 7.96
CA VAL A 2 -3.64 20.39 8.39
C VAL A 2 -2.97 19.53 7.32
N LEU A 3 -3.41 19.59 6.06
CA LEU A 3 -2.78 18.88 4.93
C LEU A 3 -1.30 19.24 4.78
N GLY A 4 -0.99 20.55 4.77
CA GLY A 4 0.39 21.03 4.66
C GLY A 4 1.26 20.60 5.84
N ARG A 5 0.69 20.51 7.05
CA ARG A 5 1.39 19.98 8.23
C ARG A 5 1.71 18.50 8.05
N LYS A 6 0.73 17.66 7.66
CA LYS A 6 0.96 16.22 7.46
C LYS A 6 1.99 15.97 6.36
N VAL A 7 1.84 16.63 5.21
CA VAL A 7 2.81 16.58 4.11
C VAL A 7 4.22 16.97 4.58
N CYS A 8 4.36 18.08 5.31
CA CYS A 8 5.67 18.47 5.87
C CYS A 8 6.25 17.47 6.87
N ILE A 9 5.42 16.82 7.70
CA ILE A 9 5.85 15.78 8.64
C ILE A 9 6.32 14.54 7.87
N THR A 10 5.54 14.08 6.89
CA THR A 10 5.90 12.95 6.02
C THR A 10 7.20 13.22 5.26
N PHE A 11 7.38 14.43 4.71
CA PHE A 11 8.64 14.82 4.06
C PHE A 11 9.80 15.00 5.05
N ARG A 12 9.54 15.38 6.31
CA ARG A 12 10.57 15.46 7.36
C ARG A 12 11.02 14.10 7.87
N ASN A 13 10.19 13.07 7.74
CA ASN A 13 10.57 11.69 8.00
C ASN A 13 10.69 10.91 6.68
N PRO A 14 11.69 11.23 5.84
CA PRO A 14 11.87 10.56 4.56
C PRO A 14 12.20 9.08 4.74
N LEU A 15 12.64 8.65 5.93
CA LEU A 15 12.94 7.25 6.21
C LEU A 15 11.66 6.41 6.25
N ALA A 16 10.61 6.89 6.92
CA ALA A 16 9.31 6.21 6.92
C ALA A 16 8.71 6.14 5.50
N GLY A 17 8.71 7.26 4.79
CA GLY A 17 8.21 7.30 3.40
C GLY A 17 9.09 6.54 2.40
N ALA A 18 10.39 6.44 2.63
CA ALA A 18 11.27 5.61 1.80
C ALA A 18 11.03 4.13 2.07
N LEU A 19 10.82 3.72 3.33
CA LEU A 19 10.55 2.32 3.66
C LEU A 19 9.25 1.82 3.05
N THR A 20 8.20 2.64 3.02
CA THR A 20 6.90 2.29 2.41
C THR A 20 6.98 2.05 0.90
N VAL A 21 7.99 2.58 0.21
CA VAL A 21 8.23 2.37 -1.23
C VAL A 21 9.33 1.33 -1.48
N LEU A 22 10.42 1.37 -0.71
CA LEU A 22 11.58 0.50 -0.87
C LEU A 22 11.25 -0.95 -0.53
N LEU A 23 10.51 -1.20 0.54
CA LEU A 23 10.18 -2.56 0.97
C LEU A 23 9.34 -3.31 -0.08
N PRO A 24 8.28 -2.72 -0.67
CA PRO A 24 7.58 -3.30 -1.82
C PRO A 24 8.49 -3.52 -3.03
N CYS A 25 9.43 -2.61 -3.31
CA CYS A 25 10.38 -2.80 -4.40
C CYS A 25 11.26 -4.03 -4.19
N VAL A 26 11.79 -4.21 -2.97
CA VAL A 26 12.60 -5.39 -2.61
C VAL A 26 11.76 -6.66 -2.69
N MET A 27 10.53 -6.64 -2.17
CA MET A 27 9.62 -7.80 -2.25
C MET A 27 9.25 -8.14 -3.70
N GLY A 28 9.03 -7.12 -4.54
CA GLY A 28 8.79 -7.30 -5.98
C GLY A 28 9.99 -7.88 -6.71
N ALA A 29 11.20 -7.43 -6.37
CA ALA A 29 12.44 -7.97 -6.93
C ALA A 29 12.68 -9.43 -6.50
N LEU A 30 12.44 -9.75 -5.21
CA LEU A 30 12.52 -11.12 -4.70
C LEU A 30 11.52 -12.02 -5.40
N LEU A 31 10.25 -11.61 -5.47
CA LEU A 31 9.21 -12.36 -6.17
C LEU A 31 9.54 -12.56 -7.65
N GLY A 32 9.99 -11.50 -8.32
CA GLY A 32 10.44 -11.55 -9.71
C GLY A 32 11.59 -12.53 -9.93
N SER A 33 12.58 -12.53 -9.02
CA SER A 33 13.73 -13.44 -9.11
C SER A 33 13.34 -14.92 -8.94
N VAL A 34 12.40 -15.22 -8.04
CA VAL A 34 11.89 -16.59 -7.81
C VAL A 34 11.09 -17.09 -9.02
N PHE A 35 10.30 -16.21 -9.64
CA PHE A 35 9.42 -16.53 -10.77
C PHE A 35 9.96 -16.04 -12.11
N GLN A 36 11.28 -16.00 -12.28
CA GLN A 36 11.89 -15.52 -13.50
C GLN A 36 11.46 -16.35 -14.72
N GLY A 37 10.97 -15.66 -15.76
CA GLY A 37 10.54 -16.30 -17.01
C GLY A 37 9.30 -17.20 -16.90
N ILE A 38 8.45 -16.99 -15.88
CA ILE A 38 7.22 -17.77 -15.67
C ILE A 38 6.27 -17.71 -16.88
N GLY A 39 6.31 -16.62 -17.67
CA GLY A 39 5.42 -16.40 -18.81
C GLY A 39 5.55 -17.45 -19.93
N GLY A 40 6.70 -18.13 -20.02
CA GLY A 40 6.93 -19.22 -20.97
C GLY A 40 6.56 -20.62 -20.46
N LYS A 41 6.14 -20.75 -19.20
CA LYS A 41 5.83 -22.05 -18.56
C LYS A 41 4.36 -22.43 -18.70
N LEU A 42 4.02 -23.69 -18.38
CA LEU A 42 2.65 -24.20 -18.37
C LEU A 42 1.73 -23.34 -17.48
N PHE A 43 0.48 -23.16 -17.90
CA PHE A 43 -0.51 -22.33 -17.20
C PHE A 43 -0.61 -22.64 -15.69
N ILE A 44 -0.55 -23.92 -15.31
CA ILE A 44 -0.64 -24.33 -13.90
C ILE A 44 0.50 -23.81 -13.03
N GLN A 45 1.67 -23.54 -13.62
CA GLN A 45 2.83 -22.97 -12.93
C GLN A 45 2.76 -21.44 -12.86
N GLN A 46 1.91 -20.81 -13.66
CA GLN A 46 1.70 -19.36 -13.66
C GLN A 46 0.73 -18.91 -12.56
N VAL A 47 -0.20 -19.77 -12.14
CA VAL A 47 -1.21 -19.47 -11.11
C VAL A 47 -0.59 -19.01 -9.77
N PRO A 48 0.44 -19.69 -9.22
CA PRO A 48 1.05 -19.27 -7.96
C PRO A 48 1.69 -17.88 -8.03
N PHE A 49 2.23 -17.50 -9.20
CA PHE A 49 2.82 -16.17 -9.39
C PHE A 49 1.77 -15.07 -9.21
N PHE A 50 0.62 -15.18 -9.87
CA PHE A 50 -0.47 -14.21 -9.73
C PHE A 50 -1.04 -14.19 -8.31
N PHE A 51 -1.19 -15.37 -7.69
CA PHE A 51 -1.68 -15.46 -6.33
C PHE A 51 -0.76 -14.72 -5.34
N ILE A 52 0.55 -15.00 -5.38
CA ILE A 52 1.51 -14.36 -4.47
C ILE A 52 1.66 -12.87 -4.79
N LEU A 53 1.61 -12.47 -6.07
CA LEU A 53 1.65 -11.06 -6.47
C LEU A 53 0.49 -10.28 -5.83
N VAL A 54 -0.74 -10.80 -5.99
CA VAL A 54 -1.96 -10.16 -5.45
C VAL A 54 -1.91 -10.17 -3.93
N THR A 55 -1.67 -11.33 -3.30
CA THR A 55 -1.61 -11.45 -1.84
C THR A 55 -0.51 -10.57 -1.24
N GLY A 56 0.65 -10.47 -1.88
CA GLY A 56 1.74 -9.60 -1.45
C GLY A 56 1.35 -8.12 -1.48
N SER A 57 0.65 -7.68 -2.52
CA SER A 57 0.14 -6.30 -2.60
C SER A 57 -0.93 -6.00 -1.54
N CYS A 58 -1.78 -6.98 -1.19
CA CYS A 58 -2.76 -6.82 -0.11
C CYS A 58 -2.09 -6.61 1.26
N PHE A 59 -1.05 -7.38 1.57
CA PHE A 59 -0.37 -7.28 2.87
C PHE A 59 0.45 -6.00 3.04
N GLN A 60 0.79 -5.30 1.95
CA GLN A 60 1.50 -4.03 2.03
C GLN A 60 0.69 -2.98 2.82
N SER A 61 -0.62 -2.90 2.63
CA SER A 61 -1.50 -1.96 3.35
C SER A 61 -1.61 -2.26 4.84
N MET A 62 -1.25 -3.47 5.29
CA MET A 62 -1.25 -3.81 6.72
C MET A 62 -0.22 -2.99 7.50
N GLY A 63 0.92 -2.63 6.90
CA GLY A 63 1.93 -1.79 7.54
C GLY A 63 1.40 -0.40 7.90
N ASN A 64 0.57 0.16 7.03
CA ASN A 64 -0.04 1.48 7.23
C ASN A 64 -1.13 1.46 8.33
N MET A 65 -1.71 0.29 8.61
CA MET A 65 -2.77 0.15 9.60
C MET A 65 -2.30 0.54 11.01
N ALA A 66 -1.10 0.13 11.41
CA ALA A 66 -0.55 0.44 12.73
C ALA A 66 -0.35 1.96 12.91
N GLU A 67 0.18 2.62 11.89
CA GLU A 67 0.37 4.08 11.87
C GLU A 67 -0.98 4.81 11.98
N MET A 68 -2.01 4.36 11.26
CA MET A 68 -3.37 4.94 11.34
C MET A 68 -3.98 4.82 12.75
N VAL A 69 -3.72 3.71 13.45
CA VAL A 69 -4.25 3.52 14.82
C VAL A 69 -3.52 4.41 15.84
N GLU A 70 -2.21 4.59 15.70
CA GLU A 70 -1.46 5.56 16.52
C GLU A 70 -1.96 7.00 16.27
N GLU A 71 -2.11 7.40 15.02
CA GLU A 71 -2.64 8.73 14.64
C GLU A 71 -4.03 8.99 15.22
N ARG A 72 -4.87 7.96 15.31
CA ARG A 72 -6.21 8.07 15.90
C ARG A 72 -6.17 8.50 17.37
N THR A 73 -5.13 8.11 18.11
CA THR A 73 -4.99 8.53 19.52
C THR A 73 -4.79 10.04 19.60
N TYR A 74 -3.91 10.59 18.76
CA TYR A 74 -3.71 12.04 18.65
C TYR A 74 -4.98 12.75 18.14
N MET A 75 -5.68 12.16 17.18
CA MET A 75 -6.93 12.67 16.62
C MET A 75 -8.01 12.84 17.69
N LYS A 76 -8.19 11.88 18.59
CA LYS A 76 -9.18 11.98 19.68
C LYS A 76 -8.92 13.19 20.57
N TYR A 77 -7.66 13.51 20.85
CA TYR A 77 -7.29 14.71 21.61
C TYR A 77 -7.60 15.99 20.81
N GLU A 78 -7.21 16.06 19.53
CA GLU A 78 -7.51 17.24 18.68
C GLU A 78 -9.02 17.47 18.48
N THR A 79 -9.82 16.40 18.38
CA THR A 79 -11.28 16.50 18.29
C THR A 79 -11.91 16.94 19.61
N SER A 80 -11.36 16.50 20.76
CA SER A 80 -11.86 16.90 22.09
C SER A 80 -11.67 18.40 22.35
N GLU A 81 -10.65 19.01 21.75
CA GLU A 81 -10.39 20.44 21.79
C GLU A 81 -11.12 21.23 20.68
N ALA A 82 -11.97 20.55 19.89
CA ALA A 82 -12.74 21.10 18.76
C ALA A 82 -11.88 21.83 17.71
N LEU A 83 -10.60 21.45 17.57
CA LEU A 83 -9.68 22.05 16.61
C LEU A 83 -10.05 21.71 15.17
N TYR A 84 -10.45 20.46 14.90
CA TYR A 84 -10.81 19.95 13.57
C TYR A 84 -11.90 18.89 13.64
N SER A 85 -12.65 18.73 12.53
CA SER A 85 -13.61 17.63 12.39
C SER A 85 -12.92 16.35 11.92
N GLU A 86 -13.45 15.20 12.34
CA GLU A 86 -12.87 13.90 12.03
C GLU A 86 -12.76 13.64 10.52
N ALA A 87 -13.75 14.11 9.75
CA ALA A 87 -13.78 13.99 8.30
C ALA A 87 -12.59 14.71 7.61
N VAL A 88 -12.13 15.82 8.17
CA VAL A 88 -11.00 16.58 7.59
C VAL A 88 -9.69 15.82 7.77
N LEU A 89 -9.47 15.18 8.93
CA LEU A 89 -8.26 14.39 9.13
C LEU A 89 -8.26 13.13 8.26
N ALA A 90 -9.40 12.43 8.16
CA ALA A 90 -9.53 11.26 7.30
C ALA A 90 -9.23 11.58 5.83
N LEU A 91 -9.70 12.73 5.33
CA LEU A 91 -9.42 13.20 3.97
C LEU A 91 -7.94 13.54 3.78
N VAL A 92 -7.31 14.17 4.78
CA VAL A 92 -5.88 14.49 4.74
C VAL A 92 -5.02 13.22 4.70
N ASN A 93 -5.35 12.21 5.49
CA ASN A 93 -4.68 10.91 5.49
C ASN A 93 -4.86 10.21 4.14
N PHE A 94 -6.08 10.19 3.61
CA PHE A 94 -6.35 9.64 2.28
C PHE A 94 -5.51 10.32 1.18
N CYS A 95 -5.34 11.65 1.23
CA CYS A 95 -4.58 12.38 0.21
C CYS A 95 -3.06 12.19 0.28
N VAL A 96 -2.50 11.77 1.42
CA VAL A 96 -1.04 11.63 1.60
C VAL A 96 -0.62 10.16 1.55
N ASP A 97 -1.35 9.31 2.27
CA ASP A 97 -0.93 7.94 2.55
C ASP A 97 -1.28 7.02 1.36
N VAL A 98 -2.43 7.23 0.71
CA VAL A 98 -2.87 6.41 -0.43
C VAL A 98 -1.97 6.59 -1.65
N PRO A 99 -1.59 7.81 -2.10
CA PRO A 99 -0.68 7.95 -3.24
C PRO A 99 0.70 7.35 -2.97
N LEU A 100 1.19 7.44 -1.73
CA LEU A 100 2.48 6.87 -1.34
C LEU A 100 2.44 5.34 -1.36
N ALA A 101 1.39 4.74 -0.78
CA ALA A 101 1.18 3.30 -0.79
C ALA A 101 0.97 2.77 -2.22
N LEU A 102 0.22 3.51 -3.05
CA LEU A 102 0.01 3.22 -4.46
C LEU A 102 1.33 3.26 -5.26
N ALA A 103 2.22 4.21 -4.96
CA ALA A 103 3.55 4.27 -5.58
C ALA A 103 4.38 3.02 -5.23
N GLY A 104 4.36 2.58 -3.97
CA GLY A 104 5.03 1.33 -3.55
C GLY A 104 4.44 0.09 -4.24
N ALA A 105 3.12 -0.05 -4.25
CA ALA A 105 2.44 -1.19 -4.86
C ALA A 105 2.66 -1.25 -6.38
N SER A 106 2.56 -0.10 -7.06
CA SER A 106 2.82 -0.01 -8.50
C SER A 106 4.27 -0.36 -8.85
N ALA A 107 5.26 0.09 -8.06
CA ALA A 107 6.65 -0.30 -8.24
C ALA A 107 6.87 -1.80 -8.06
N GLN A 108 6.28 -2.40 -7.02
CA GLN A 108 6.32 -3.85 -6.79
C GLN A 108 5.79 -4.64 -8.00
N ILE A 109 4.61 -4.26 -8.51
CA ILE A 109 3.97 -4.94 -9.63
C ILE A 109 4.82 -4.79 -10.90
N LEU A 110 5.34 -3.59 -11.19
CA LEU A 110 6.17 -3.35 -12.37
C LEU A 110 7.47 -4.15 -12.33
N ILE A 111 8.14 -4.21 -11.17
CA ILE A 111 9.36 -5.00 -11.00
C ILE A 111 9.05 -6.48 -11.19
N ALA A 112 8.04 -7.02 -10.50
CA ALA A 112 7.66 -8.43 -10.64
C ALA A 112 7.25 -8.79 -12.08
N PHE A 113 6.55 -7.89 -12.77
CA PHE A 113 6.20 -8.05 -14.18
C PHE A 113 7.44 -8.05 -15.09
N ALA A 114 8.42 -7.18 -14.85
CA ALA A 114 9.65 -7.14 -15.66
C ALA A 114 10.41 -8.48 -15.64
N PHE A 115 10.44 -9.18 -14.50
CA PHE A 115 11.08 -10.49 -14.39
C PHE A 115 10.23 -11.67 -14.94
N SER A 116 8.91 -11.51 -15.00
CA SER A 116 7.98 -12.56 -15.40
C SER A 116 8.12 -13.00 -16.86
N GLY A 117 8.61 -12.10 -17.74
CA GLY A 117 8.77 -12.36 -19.17
C GLY A 117 7.45 -12.39 -19.97
N TYR A 118 6.36 -11.85 -19.42
CA TYR A 118 5.08 -11.71 -20.15
C TYR A 118 5.13 -10.63 -21.24
N PRO A 119 4.31 -10.75 -22.29
CA PRO A 119 4.18 -9.69 -23.29
C PRO A 119 3.59 -8.42 -22.66
N LEU A 120 4.13 -7.26 -23.03
CA LEU A 120 3.70 -5.94 -22.53
C LEU A 120 2.21 -5.62 -22.79
N SER A 121 1.56 -6.33 -23.70
CA SER A 121 0.11 -6.22 -23.95
C SER A 121 -0.75 -6.64 -22.75
N LEU A 122 -0.25 -7.53 -21.88
CA LEU A 122 -0.95 -8.00 -20.68
C LEU A 122 -0.70 -7.12 -19.46
N LEU A 123 0.28 -6.21 -19.53
CA LEU A 123 0.65 -5.30 -18.45
C LEU A 123 -0.55 -4.49 -17.93
N PRO A 124 -1.33 -3.75 -18.76
CA PRO A 124 -2.43 -2.94 -18.25
C PRO A 124 -3.54 -3.76 -17.59
N THR A 125 -3.77 -4.99 -18.07
CA THR A 125 -4.76 -5.90 -17.47
C THR A 125 -4.30 -6.36 -16.09
N ILE A 126 -3.07 -6.88 -15.98
CA ILE A 126 -2.53 -7.38 -14.70
C ILE A 126 -2.39 -6.22 -13.71
N PHE A 127 -1.85 -5.09 -14.17
CA PHE A 127 -1.67 -3.88 -13.37
C PHE A 127 -3.01 -3.29 -12.90
N GLY A 128 -4.00 -3.19 -13.79
CA GLY A 128 -5.31 -2.66 -13.45
C GLY A 128 -6.04 -3.53 -12.41
N TRP A 129 -6.05 -4.85 -12.59
CA TRP A 129 -6.70 -5.75 -11.65
C TRP A 129 -6.00 -5.79 -10.29
N THR A 130 -4.67 -5.86 -10.27
CA THR A 130 -3.90 -5.85 -9.01
C THR A 130 -4.08 -4.54 -8.25
N LEU A 131 -4.07 -3.40 -8.94
CA LEU A 131 -4.35 -2.10 -8.31
C LEU A 131 -5.78 -2.00 -7.76
N LEU A 132 -6.77 -2.53 -8.47
CA LEU A 132 -8.15 -2.53 -8.00
C LEU A 132 -8.29 -3.33 -6.70
N VAL A 133 -7.66 -4.52 -6.65
CA VAL A 133 -7.62 -5.33 -5.42
C VAL A 133 -6.91 -4.59 -4.29
N PHE A 134 -5.78 -3.92 -4.58
CA PHE A 134 -5.08 -3.08 -3.61
C PHE A 134 -5.99 -2.01 -3.01
N PHE A 135 -6.73 -1.24 -3.81
CA PHE A 135 -7.64 -0.21 -3.31
C PHE A 135 -8.75 -0.77 -2.40
N VAL A 136 -9.29 -1.95 -2.74
CA VAL A 136 -10.31 -2.61 -1.92
C VAL A 136 -9.75 -3.02 -0.56
N TYR A 137 -8.56 -3.62 -0.55
CA TYR A 137 -7.90 -4.02 0.69
C TYR A 137 -7.47 -2.82 1.53
N ASP A 138 -6.93 -1.78 0.90
CA ASP A 138 -6.55 -0.54 1.58
C ASP A 138 -7.75 0.11 2.29
N SER A 139 -8.89 0.19 1.60
CA SER A 139 -10.14 0.68 2.19
C SER A 139 -10.65 -0.20 3.33
N LEU A 140 -10.48 -1.53 3.21
CA LEU A 140 -10.85 -2.48 4.24
C LEU A 140 -9.98 -2.33 5.49
N PHE A 141 -8.66 -2.19 5.33
CA PHE A 141 -7.74 -1.97 6.44
C PHE A 141 -7.97 -0.61 7.11
N ALA A 142 -8.26 0.45 6.34
CA ALA A 142 -8.64 1.74 6.89
C ALA A 142 -9.93 1.65 7.73
N CYS A 143 -10.92 0.87 7.28
CA CYS A 143 -12.13 0.60 8.06
C CYS A 143 -11.80 -0.16 9.35
N VAL A 144 -11.00 -1.21 9.28
CA VAL A 144 -10.57 -1.98 10.47
C VAL A 144 -9.80 -1.09 11.46
N ALA A 145 -8.88 -0.26 10.98
CA ALA A 145 -8.13 0.70 11.79
C ALA A 145 -9.05 1.70 12.52
N ALA A 146 -10.16 2.11 11.89
CA ALA A 146 -11.12 3.01 12.52
C ALA A 146 -11.88 2.36 13.69
N PHE A 147 -12.14 1.04 13.61
CA PHE A 147 -12.83 0.29 14.66
C PHE A 147 -11.88 -0.31 15.73
N ALA A 148 -10.60 -0.48 15.42
CA ALA A 148 -9.62 -1.06 16.34
C ALA A 148 -9.44 -0.19 17.60
N PRO A 149 -9.50 -0.78 18.82
CA PRO A 149 -9.34 -0.02 20.06
C PRO A 149 -7.89 0.43 20.30
N ASP A 150 -6.90 -0.41 19.96
CA ASP A 150 -5.47 -0.18 20.14
C ASP A 150 -4.66 -0.73 18.96
N ALA A 151 -3.48 -0.14 18.71
CA ALA A 151 -2.53 -0.61 17.67
C ALA A 151 -1.79 -1.88 18.09
N GLN A 152 -1.83 -2.19 19.40
CA GLN A 152 -1.13 -3.30 20.02
C GLN A 152 -2.13 -4.42 20.34
N LEU A 153 -1.91 -5.56 19.69
CA LEU A 153 -2.15 -6.88 20.28
C LEU A 153 -0.82 -7.39 20.82
#